data_AF-A0A668RQJ9-F1
#
_entry.id   AF-A0A668RQJ9-F1
#
_cell.length_a   1.000
_cell.length_b   1.000
_cell.length_c   1.000
_cell.angle_alpha   90.00
_cell.angle_beta   90.00
_cell.angle_gamma   90.00
#
_symmetry.space_group_name_H-M   'P 1'
#
loop_
_entity.id
_entity.type
_entity.pdbx_description
1 polymer ?
#
loop_
_entity_poly.entity_id
_entity_poly.type
_entity_poly.pdbx_seq_one_letter_code
_entity_poly.pdbx_strand_id
1 'polypeptide(L)'
;MERGPTYEEECVKASVEKWDGSFGDGPVPTAGTLTVGQWYTSACICPGGSLTTAAMALSDADVQKQIKHMMAFIEQEANEKAEEIDAKAEEEFNIEKGRLVQTQRLKIMEYYEKKEKQIEQQKKIQMSNLMNQARLKVLKARDDMISEMLNEARQRLANIAKDPARYSTLIDGLILQGFYQLLEPKVTIRCRKQDIPLVQASIQKNIPIYKAAVKNNLEVRIDQDNFLSPDVSGGIEIYNGDGKIKVSNTLESRLDLMAQQMMPEIRVALFGANPNRKFMD
;
A
#
# COMPACT_ATOMS: atom_id res chain seq x y z
N MET A 1 31.09 -5.10 32.39
CA MET A 1 30.26 -4.72 33.56
C MET A 1 28.94 -4.23 32.99
N GLU A 2 27.82 -4.54 33.63
CA GLU A 2 26.44 -4.37 33.10
C GLU A 2 26.10 -5.30 31.91
N ARG A 3 24.83 -5.67 31.70
CA ARG A 3 23.80 -6.39 32.48
C ARG A 3 22.68 -6.70 31.45
N GLY A 4 21.97 -7.82 31.58
CA GLY A 4 21.00 -8.30 30.58
C GLY A 4 19.65 -7.53 30.54
N PRO A 5 18.55 -8.17 30.09
CA PRO A 5 18.10 -9.42 30.73
C PRO A 5 17.69 -10.58 29.79
N THR A 6 17.67 -11.76 30.41
CA THR A 6 17.03 -13.02 29.99
C THR A 6 15.54 -13.03 30.34
N TYR A 7 14.71 -13.74 29.58
CA TYR A 7 13.43 -14.28 30.06
C TYR A 7 13.11 -15.63 29.39
N GLU A 8 13.23 -16.71 30.16
CA GLU A 8 12.42 -17.92 30.01
C GLU A 8 11.28 -17.83 31.04
N GLU A 9 10.07 -18.31 30.69
CA GLU A 9 9.34 -19.33 31.47
C GLU A 9 7.99 -19.66 30.81
N GLU A 10 7.58 -20.93 30.93
CA GLU A 10 6.33 -21.46 30.42
C GLU A 10 5.17 -21.23 31.40
N CYS A 11 3.92 -21.16 30.91
CA CYS A 11 2.84 -21.88 31.58
C CYS A 11 1.62 -22.17 30.69
N VAL A 12 1.02 -23.33 30.93
CA VAL A 12 -0.09 -23.91 30.17
C VAL A 12 -1.33 -24.00 31.08
N LYS A 13 -2.54 -23.66 30.59
CA LYS A 13 -3.75 -24.53 30.69
C LYS A 13 -5.10 -23.91 30.24
N ALA A 14 -5.91 -24.79 29.66
CA ALA A 14 -7.37 -24.95 29.77
C ALA A 14 -8.34 -23.99 29.04
N SER A 15 -8.82 -24.48 27.89
CA SER A 15 -10.24 -24.78 27.57
C SER A 15 -11.39 -23.90 28.09
N VAL A 16 -12.22 -23.42 27.15
CA VAL A 16 -13.70 -23.37 27.28
C VAL A 16 -14.31 -23.86 25.96
N GLU A 17 -15.41 -24.61 26.06
CA GLU A 17 -16.12 -25.26 24.97
C GLU A 17 -17.01 -24.32 24.15
N LYS A 18 -17.31 -24.67 22.90
CA LYS A 18 -18.69 -24.59 22.43
C LYS A 18 -19.03 -25.62 21.35
N TRP A 19 -20.05 -26.43 21.65
CA TRP A 19 -20.73 -27.35 20.74
C TRP A 19 -22.02 -26.70 20.24
N ASP A 20 -22.38 -26.96 18.98
CA ASP A 20 -23.72 -26.87 18.34
C ASP A 20 -23.46 -27.14 16.83
N GLY A 21 -24.13 -28.02 16.08
CA GLY A 21 -25.25 -28.93 16.35
C GLY A 21 -26.06 -29.14 15.05
N SER A 22 -26.56 -30.37 14.78
CA SER A 22 -27.34 -30.80 13.58
C SER A 22 -26.58 -30.83 12.22
N PHE A 23 -26.77 -31.75 11.26
CA PHE A 23 -27.55 -33.00 11.05
C PHE A 23 -26.82 -33.79 9.90
N GLY A 24 -27.07 -35.05 9.51
CA GLY A 24 -28.02 -36.10 9.91
C GLY A 24 -27.91 -37.33 8.96
N ASP A 25 -28.48 -38.48 9.33
CA ASP A 25 -28.77 -39.73 8.57
C ASP A 25 -27.66 -40.57 7.87
N GLY A 26 -27.74 -41.91 8.05
CA GLY A 26 -26.75 -42.94 7.63
C GLY A 26 -27.18 -43.83 6.44
N PRO A 27 -26.94 -45.17 6.39
CA PRO A 27 -26.58 -46.12 7.46
C PRO A 27 -25.37 -47.07 7.21
N VAL A 28 -25.10 -47.95 8.19
CA VAL A 28 -23.99 -48.95 8.31
C VAL A 28 -24.24 -50.25 7.52
N PRO A 29 -23.19 -51.03 7.14
CA PRO A 29 -22.81 -52.27 7.88
C PRO A 29 -21.28 -52.62 7.82
N THR A 30 -20.65 -53.61 8.49
CA THR A 30 -20.80 -54.31 9.82
C THR A 30 -19.51 -55.15 10.11
N ALA A 31 -19.11 -55.29 11.40
CA ALA A 31 -18.19 -56.31 11.98
C ALA A 31 -16.68 -56.30 11.57
N GLY A 32 -15.73 -56.72 12.43
CA GLY A 32 -15.85 -57.22 13.81
C GLY A 32 -14.48 -57.41 14.52
N THR A 33 -14.50 -57.49 15.85
CA THR A 33 -13.32 -57.64 16.73
C THR A 33 -13.08 -59.09 17.15
N LEU A 34 -11.84 -59.59 17.02
CA LEU A 34 -11.34 -60.81 17.68
C LEU A 34 -9.85 -60.58 18.07
N THR A 35 -9.55 -60.33 19.35
CA THR A 35 -9.15 -61.31 20.40
C THR A 35 -7.83 -62.02 20.15
N VAL A 36 -6.82 -61.66 20.97
CA VAL A 36 -5.57 -62.42 21.14
C VAL A 36 -5.87 -63.75 21.82
N GLY A 37 -5.59 -64.88 21.14
CA GLY A 37 -5.85 -66.22 21.65
C GLY A 37 -4.58 -66.97 22.06
N GLN A 38 -4.45 -67.29 23.35
CA GLN A 38 -3.49 -68.30 23.82
C GLN A 38 -4.06 -69.70 23.56
N TRP A 39 -3.32 -70.58 22.87
CA TRP A 39 -3.60 -72.02 22.86
C TRP A 39 -2.31 -72.84 22.95
N TYR A 40 -2.08 -73.35 24.15
CA TYR A 40 -1.82 -74.76 24.45
C TYR A 40 -1.00 -75.60 23.46
N THR A 41 0.27 -75.84 23.82
CA THR A 41 1.02 -77.02 23.37
C THR A 41 0.43 -78.28 24.00
N SER A 42 -0.39 -79.00 23.24
CA SER A 42 -0.90 -80.31 23.66
C SER A 42 0.15 -81.40 23.46
N ALA A 43 0.46 -82.16 24.50
CA ALA A 43 1.31 -83.33 24.40
C ALA A 43 0.52 -84.52 23.82
N CYS A 44 1.09 -85.24 22.86
CA CYS A 44 0.61 -86.56 22.45
C CYS A 44 1.71 -87.60 22.64
N ILE A 45 1.32 -88.72 23.25
CA ILE A 45 2.20 -89.84 23.62
C ILE A 45 2.30 -90.81 22.43
N CYS A 46 3.44 -91.49 22.35
CA CYS A 46 3.85 -92.40 21.28
C CYS A 46 2.85 -93.56 21.01
N PRO A 47 3.04 -94.26 19.88
CA PRO A 47 3.53 -95.62 20.01
C PRO A 47 4.83 -95.87 19.22
N GLY A 48 5.65 -96.81 19.70
CA GLY A 48 6.95 -97.10 19.12
C GLY A 48 6.87 -97.80 17.76
N GLY A 49 7.64 -97.31 16.79
CA GLY A 49 8.06 -98.07 15.62
C GLY A 49 9.52 -98.48 15.81
N SER A 50 9.81 -99.78 15.84
CA SER A 50 11.19 -100.28 15.87
C SER A 50 11.85 -100.01 14.52
N LEU A 51 12.56 -98.88 14.40
CA LEU A 51 13.51 -98.67 13.32
C LEU A 51 14.69 -99.61 13.55
N THR A 52 14.58 -100.78 12.94
CA THR A 52 15.70 -101.66 12.67
C THR A 52 16.85 -100.83 12.09
N THR A 53 17.99 -100.86 12.75
CA THR A 53 19.25 -100.35 12.22
C THR A 53 19.71 -101.22 11.06
N ALA A 54 19.04 -101.06 9.92
CA ALA A 54 19.55 -101.43 8.63
C ALA A 54 20.71 -100.47 8.33
N ALA A 55 21.89 -100.81 8.88
CA ALA A 55 23.15 -100.30 8.40
C ALA A 55 23.35 -100.85 6.97
N MET A 56 22.66 -100.25 6.01
CA MET A 56 23.11 -100.33 4.62
C MET A 56 24.49 -99.71 4.60
N ALA A 57 25.49 -100.57 4.47
CA ALA A 57 26.85 -100.19 4.10
C ALA A 57 26.83 -99.69 2.65
N LEU A 58 26.26 -98.50 2.45
CA LEU A 58 26.61 -97.64 1.33
C LEU A 58 28.13 -97.56 1.33
N SER A 59 28.73 -97.71 0.14
CA SER A 59 30.18 -97.57 0.06
C SER A 59 30.58 -96.17 0.53
N ASP A 60 31.77 -96.02 1.11
CA ASP A 60 32.25 -94.70 1.53
C ASP A 60 32.23 -93.69 0.36
N ALA A 61 32.43 -94.17 -0.86
CA ALA A 61 32.28 -93.40 -2.09
C ALA A 61 30.84 -92.91 -2.37
N ASP A 62 29.79 -93.60 -1.93
CA ASP A 62 28.40 -93.18 -2.09
C ASP A 62 27.96 -92.21 -1.00
N VAL A 63 28.45 -92.39 0.23
CA VAL A 63 28.30 -91.40 1.31
C VAL A 63 28.98 -90.08 0.90
N GLN A 64 30.20 -90.13 0.35
CA GLN A 64 30.87 -88.95 -0.19
C GLN A 64 30.12 -88.28 -1.36
N LYS A 65 29.42 -89.04 -2.21
CA LYS A 65 28.55 -88.46 -3.26
C LYS A 65 27.35 -87.74 -2.67
N GLN A 66 26.69 -88.32 -1.66
CA GLN A 66 25.56 -87.67 -0.97
C GLN A 66 25.99 -86.40 -0.25
N ILE A 67 27.15 -86.40 0.43
CA ILE A 67 27.71 -85.19 1.05
C ILE A 67 28.00 -84.12 0.00
N LYS A 68 28.60 -84.46 -1.14
CA LYS A 68 28.84 -83.51 -2.25
C LYS A 68 27.55 -82.94 -2.83
N HIS A 69 26.51 -83.76 -3.00
CA HIS A 69 25.20 -83.30 -3.45
C HIS A 69 24.54 -82.36 -2.41
N MET A 70 24.67 -82.67 -1.12
CA MET A 70 24.16 -81.81 -0.05
C MET A 70 24.93 -80.48 0.03
N MET A 71 26.25 -80.50 -0.16
CA MET A 71 27.05 -79.27 -0.27
C MET A 71 26.65 -78.42 -1.47
N ALA A 72 26.49 -79.02 -2.65
CA ALA A 72 26.03 -78.31 -3.85
C ALA A 72 24.62 -77.71 -3.70
N PHE A 73 23.72 -78.42 -3.00
CA PHE A 73 22.40 -77.87 -2.66
C PHE A 73 22.49 -76.68 -1.70
N ILE A 74 23.33 -76.75 -0.66
CA ILE A 74 23.55 -75.64 0.27
C ILE A 74 24.19 -74.43 -0.44
N GLU A 75 25.14 -74.66 -1.34
CA GLU A 75 25.74 -73.61 -2.17
C GLU A 75 24.71 -72.97 -3.11
N GLN A 76 23.86 -73.77 -3.76
CA GLN A 76 22.77 -73.26 -4.60
C GLN A 76 21.75 -72.46 -3.77
N GLU A 77 21.27 -72.99 -2.65
CA GLU A 77 20.30 -72.30 -1.77
C GLU A 77 20.89 -71.00 -1.19
N ALA A 78 22.19 -70.96 -0.90
CA ALA A 78 22.89 -69.74 -0.49
C ALA A 78 23.01 -68.70 -1.62
N ASN A 79 23.32 -69.15 -2.84
CA ASN A 79 23.42 -68.27 -4.01
C ASN A 79 22.04 -67.71 -4.43
N GLU A 80 20.99 -68.53 -4.46
CA GLU A 80 19.62 -68.09 -4.76
C GLU A 80 19.13 -67.07 -3.73
N LYS A 81 19.46 -67.24 -2.45
CA LYS A 81 19.15 -66.24 -1.40
C LYS A 81 19.98 -64.96 -1.53
N ALA A 82 21.23 -65.05 -1.99
CA ALA A 82 22.06 -63.87 -2.26
C ALA A 82 21.48 -63.07 -3.44
N GLU A 83 21.14 -63.73 -4.54
CA GLU A 83 20.49 -63.11 -5.71
C GLU A 83 19.12 -62.50 -5.35
N GLU A 84 18.32 -63.15 -4.49
CA GLU A 84 17.05 -62.59 -3.99
C GLU A 84 17.26 -61.33 -3.14
N ILE A 85 18.31 -61.28 -2.32
CA ILE A 85 18.66 -60.10 -1.52
C ILE A 85 19.15 -58.95 -2.42
N ASP A 86 20.03 -59.24 -3.39
CA ASP A 86 20.56 -58.22 -4.30
C ASP A 86 19.45 -57.63 -5.19
N ALA A 87 18.55 -58.46 -5.72
CA ALA A 87 17.39 -58.00 -6.49
C ALA A 87 16.48 -57.08 -5.65
N LYS A 88 16.17 -57.44 -4.40
CA LYS A 88 15.38 -56.60 -3.48
C LYS A 88 16.09 -55.30 -3.14
N ALA A 89 17.41 -55.34 -2.91
CA ALA A 89 18.21 -54.15 -2.62
C ALA A 89 18.22 -53.16 -3.81
N GLU A 90 18.26 -53.66 -5.05
CA GLU A 90 18.16 -52.82 -6.25
C GLU A 90 16.74 -52.25 -6.45
N GLU A 91 15.68 -53.02 -6.18
CA GLU A 91 14.30 -52.52 -6.18
C GLU A 91 14.09 -51.41 -5.14
N GLU A 92 14.48 -51.64 -3.89
CA GLU A 92 14.39 -50.66 -2.81
C GLU A 92 15.21 -49.39 -3.09
N PHE A 93 16.44 -49.54 -3.61
CA PHE A 93 17.27 -48.41 -4.03
C PHE A 93 16.58 -47.56 -5.10
N ASN A 94 15.99 -48.18 -6.11
CA ASN A 94 15.32 -47.47 -7.20
C ASN A 94 14.03 -46.77 -6.73
N ILE A 95 13.26 -47.39 -5.83
CA ILE A 95 12.08 -46.79 -5.19
C ILE A 95 12.48 -45.56 -4.37
N GLU A 96 13.48 -45.70 -3.48
CA GLU A 96 13.88 -44.62 -2.57
C GLU A 96 14.57 -43.46 -3.31
N LYS A 97 15.43 -43.75 -4.29
CA LYS A 97 15.97 -42.76 -5.23
C LYS A 97 14.86 -42.02 -5.96
N GLY A 98 13.84 -42.74 -6.45
CA GLY A 98 12.65 -42.15 -7.06
C GLY A 98 11.92 -41.20 -6.11
N ARG A 99 11.64 -41.66 -4.89
CA ARG A 99 10.96 -40.89 -3.84
C ARG A 99 11.71 -39.59 -3.50
N LEU A 100 13.03 -39.67 -3.33
CA LEU A 100 13.89 -38.51 -3.04
C LEU A 100 13.89 -37.50 -4.20
N VAL A 101 14.05 -37.96 -5.45
CA VAL A 101 14.04 -37.09 -6.64
C VAL A 101 12.69 -36.41 -6.80
N GLN A 102 11.56 -37.12 -6.67
CA GLN A 102 10.23 -36.50 -6.79
C GLN A 102 9.96 -35.51 -5.65
N THR A 103 10.34 -35.84 -4.42
CA THR A 103 10.21 -34.93 -3.27
C THR A 103 10.97 -33.61 -3.51
N GLN A 104 12.19 -33.67 -4.05
CA GLN A 104 12.95 -32.46 -4.36
C GLN A 104 12.39 -31.70 -5.57
N ARG A 105 11.91 -32.41 -6.61
CA ARG A 105 11.22 -31.78 -7.76
C ARG A 105 10.01 -30.96 -7.33
N LEU A 106 9.15 -31.50 -6.44
CA LEU A 106 8.00 -30.77 -5.92
C LEU A 106 8.40 -29.49 -5.16
N LYS A 107 9.42 -29.57 -4.30
CA LYS A 107 9.97 -28.38 -3.59
C LYS A 107 10.52 -27.33 -4.56
N ILE A 108 11.20 -27.76 -5.63
CA ILE A 108 11.71 -26.87 -6.68
C ILE A 108 10.55 -26.20 -7.44
N MET A 109 9.52 -26.95 -7.81
CA MET A 109 8.33 -26.42 -8.49
C MET A 109 7.62 -25.37 -7.63
N GLU A 110 7.34 -25.67 -6.35
CA GLU A 110 6.69 -24.74 -5.42
C GLU A 110 7.50 -23.45 -5.22
N TYR A 111 8.84 -23.56 -5.17
CA TYR A 111 9.74 -22.41 -5.06
C TYR A 111 9.69 -21.52 -6.30
N TYR A 112 9.68 -22.10 -7.50
CA TYR A 112 9.57 -21.33 -8.75
C TYR A 112 8.17 -20.73 -8.94
N GLU A 113 7.10 -21.44 -8.58
CA GLU A 113 5.73 -20.92 -8.63
C GLU A 113 5.55 -19.69 -7.72
N LYS A 114 6.11 -19.73 -6.50
CA LYS A 114 6.12 -18.57 -5.59
C LYS A 114 6.91 -17.39 -6.17
N LYS A 115 8.07 -17.64 -6.77
CA LYS A 115 8.86 -16.60 -7.45
C LYS A 115 8.15 -16.00 -8.65
N GLU A 116 7.49 -16.81 -9.47
CA GLU A 116 6.76 -16.35 -10.65
C GLU A 116 5.60 -15.44 -10.24
N LYS A 117 4.78 -15.85 -9.26
CA LYS A 117 3.71 -15.02 -8.69
C LYS A 117 4.25 -13.71 -8.10
N GLN A 118 5.39 -13.75 -7.39
CA GLN A 118 6.03 -12.54 -6.86
C GLN A 118 6.49 -11.58 -7.97
N ILE A 119 7.12 -12.11 -9.03
CA ILE A 119 7.56 -11.32 -10.20
C ILE A 119 6.36 -10.72 -10.95
N GLU A 120 5.28 -11.48 -11.12
CA GLU A 120 4.06 -11.00 -11.77
C GLU A 120 3.40 -9.85 -10.98
N GLN A 121 3.31 -9.99 -9.65
CA GLN A 121 2.85 -8.93 -8.76
C GLN A 121 3.76 -7.69 -8.83
N GLN A 122 5.08 -7.87 -8.79
CA GLN A 122 6.04 -6.76 -8.92
C GLN A 122 5.91 -6.05 -10.27
N LYS A 123 5.72 -6.77 -11.38
CA LYS A 123 5.44 -6.17 -12.70
C LYS A 123 4.15 -5.34 -12.69
N LYS A 124 3.07 -5.84 -12.08
CA LYS A 124 1.81 -5.10 -11.93
C LYS A 124 1.99 -3.83 -11.10
N ILE A 125 2.73 -3.89 -9.99
CA ILE A 125 3.07 -2.73 -9.14
C ILE A 125 3.92 -1.71 -9.91
N GLN A 126 4.96 -2.15 -10.62
CA GLN A 126 5.84 -1.27 -11.42
C GLN A 126 5.06 -0.56 -12.53
N MET A 127 4.20 -1.28 -13.27
CA MET A 127 3.36 -0.71 -14.31
C MET A 127 2.37 0.32 -13.74
N SER A 128 1.72 0.01 -12.62
CA SER A 128 0.82 0.93 -11.93
C SER A 128 1.56 2.21 -11.46
N ASN A 129 2.74 2.05 -10.86
CA ASN A 129 3.57 3.18 -10.43
C ASN A 129 4.02 4.05 -11.60
N LEU A 130 4.42 3.45 -12.73
CA LEU A 130 4.80 4.19 -13.93
C LEU A 130 3.62 4.99 -14.53
N MET A 131 2.44 4.38 -14.60
CA MET A 131 1.21 5.06 -15.04
C MET A 131 0.81 6.20 -14.10
N ASN A 132 0.95 6.01 -12.78
CA ASN A 132 0.68 7.07 -11.81
C ASN A 132 1.69 8.22 -11.94
N GLN A 133 2.99 7.93 -12.11
CA GLN A 133 4.01 8.95 -12.37
C GLN A 133 3.73 9.73 -13.67
N ALA A 134 3.32 9.05 -14.74
CA ALA A 134 2.92 9.71 -15.99
C ALA A 134 1.71 10.63 -15.78
N ARG A 135 0.68 10.16 -15.05
CA ARG A 135 -0.50 10.96 -14.69
C ARG A 135 -0.12 12.21 -13.87
N LEU A 136 0.73 12.05 -12.85
CA LEU A 136 1.19 13.16 -12.01
C LEU A 136 2.02 14.19 -12.80
N LYS A 137 2.86 13.76 -13.75
CA LYS A 137 3.59 14.65 -14.66
C LYS A 137 2.63 15.50 -15.51
N VAL A 138 1.56 14.90 -16.05
CA VAL A 138 0.54 15.63 -16.83
C VAL A 138 -0.25 16.61 -15.94
N LEU A 139 -0.60 16.22 -14.71
CA LEU A 139 -1.28 17.11 -13.77
C LEU A 139 -0.39 18.30 -13.39
N LYS A 140 0.89 18.05 -13.10
CA LYS A 140 1.85 19.11 -12.77
C LYS A 140 2.02 20.08 -13.95
N ALA A 141 2.25 19.58 -15.17
CA ALA A 141 2.40 20.45 -16.34
C ALA A 141 1.17 21.33 -16.64
N ARG A 142 -0.04 20.89 -16.24
CA ARG A 142 -1.26 21.72 -16.32
C ARG A 142 -1.31 22.80 -15.24
N ASP A 143 -0.85 22.48 -14.03
CA ASP A 143 -0.78 23.41 -12.90
C ASP A 143 0.31 24.48 -13.09
N ASP A 144 1.48 24.05 -13.61
CA ASP A 144 2.58 24.92 -14.04
C ASP A 144 2.08 25.93 -15.10
N MET A 145 1.33 25.48 -16.12
CA MET A 145 0.74 26.34 -17.17
C MET A 145 -0.28 27.36 -16.62
N ILE A 146 -1.12 26.98 -15.66
CA ILE A 146 -2.05 27.93 -15.00
C ILE A 146 -1.25 28.95 -14.19
N SER A 147 -0.22 28.50 -13.48
CA SER A 147 0.66 29.37 -12.68
C SER A 147 1.40 30.39 -13.55
N GLU A 148 1.91 29.98 -14.72
CA GLU A 148 2.49 30.88 -15.72
C GLU A 148 1.48 31.91 -16.23
N MET A 149 0.25 31.49 -16.58
CA MET A 149 -0.81 32.41 -17.01
C MET A 149 -1.19 33.44 -15.93
N LEU A 150 -1.28 33.02 -14.65
CA LEU A 150 -1.55 33.93 -13.53
C LEU A 150 -0.38 34.89 -13.28
N ASN A 151 0.87 34.43 -13.43
CA ASN A 151 2.04 35.30 -13.36
C ASN A 151 2.07 36.32 -14.51
N GLU A 152 1.67 35.95 -15.72
CA GLU A 152 1.52 36.91 -16.83
C GLU A 152 0.40 37.92 -16.53
N ALA A 153 -0.72 37.49 -15.96
CA ALA A 153 -1.79 38.39 -15.51
C ALA A 153 -1.31 39.39 -14.45
N ARG A 154 -0.47 38.97 -13.49
CA ARG A 154 0.19 39.87 -12.52
C ARG A 154 1.09 40.90 -13.22
N GLN A 155 1.90 40.48 -14.18
CA GLN A 155 2.74 41.40 -14.97
C GLN A 155 1.90 42.41 -15.77
N ARG A 156 0.76 41.99 -16.33
CA ARG A 156 -0.19 42.88 -17.02
C ARG A 156 -0.84 43.88 -16.05
N LEU A 157 -1.20 43.48 -14.83
CA LEU A 157 -1.68 44.39 -13.77
C LEU A 157 -0.62 45.42 -13.37
N ALA A 158 0.65 45.01 -13.23
CA ALA A 158 1.77 45.90 -12.96
C ALA A 158 2.02 46.94 -14.07
N ASN A 159 1.60 46.67 -15.31
CA ASN A 159 1.61 47.67 -16.38
C ASN A 159 0.47 48.71 -16.23
N ILE A 160 -0.71 48.32 -15.73
CA ILE A 160 -1.81 49.26 -15.47
C ILE A 160 -1.43 50.27 -14.36
N ALA A 161 -0.68 49.82 -13.35
CA ALA A 161 -0.17 50.71 -12.29
C ALA A 161 0.80 51.81 -12.81
N LYS A 162 1.36 51.66 -14.01
CA LYS A 162 2.21 52.68 -14.66
C LYS A 162 1.41 53.81 -15.30
N ASP A 163 0.12 53.61 -15.61
CA ASP A 163 -0.76 54.61 -16.22
C ASP A 163 -1.46 55.44 -15.12
N PRO A 164 -0.99 56.65 -14.76
CA PRO A 164 -1.49 57.38 -13.58
C PRO A 164 -2.97 57.77 -13.68
N ALA A 165 -3.47 58.04 -14.89
CA ALA A 165 -4.87 58.38 -15.13
C ALA A 165 -5.81 57.18 -14.85
N ARG A 166 -5.43 55.97 -15.27
CA ARG A 166 -6.22 54.75 -15.00
C ARG A 166 -6.05 54.32 -13.55
N TYR A 167 -4.82 54.29 -13.05
CA TYR A 167 -4.51 53.86 -11.69
C TYR A 167 -5.17 54.74 -10.62
N SER A 168 -5.22 56.07 -10.80
CA SER A 168 -5.93 56.95 -9.86
C SER A 168 -7.43 56.66 -9.77
N THR A 169 -8.13 56.44 -10.91
CA THR A 169 -9.55 56.05 -10.89
C THR A 169 -9.79 54.68 -10.26
N LEU A 170 -8.84 53.75 -10.42
CA LEU A 170 -8.89 52.43 -9.82
C LEU A 170 -8.70 52.52 -8.29
N ILE A 171 -7.73 53.31 -7.83
CA ILE A 171 -7.45 53.57 -6.41
C ILE A 171 -8.63 54.29 -5.73
N ASP A 172 -9.26 55.27 -6.39
CA ASP A 172 -10.49 55.90 -5.93
C ASP A 172 -11.56 54.82 -5.60
N GLY A 173 -11.77 53.85 -6.50
CA GLY A 173 -12.70 52.72 -6.30
C GLY A 173 -12.27 51.72 -5.22
N LEU A 174 -10.99 51.34 -5.15
CA LEU A 174 -10.49 50.38 -4.15
C LEU A 174 -10.62 50.88 -2.72
N ILE A 175 -10.34 52.17 -2.50
CA ILE A 175 -10.51 52.83 -1.19
C ILE A 175 -11.99 52.82 -0.78
N LEU A 176 -12.87 53.24 -1.69
CA LEU A 176 -14.31 53.35 -1.42
C LEU A 176 -14.93 51.98 -1.12
N GLN A 177 -14.59 50.94 -1.88
CA GLN A 177 -15.03 49.57 -1.60
C GLN A 177 -14.57 49.12 -0.20
N GLY A 178 -13.32 49.39 0.18
CA GLY A 178 -12.79 48.97 1.46
C GLY A 178 -13.42 49.71 2.65
N PHE A 179 -13.78 50.99 2.49
CA PHE A 179 -14.57 51.71 3.50
C PHE A 179 -15.96 51.09 3.70
N TYR A 180 -16.67 50.73 2.62
CA TYR A 180 -17.96 50.04 2.71
C TYR A 180 -17.86 48.62 3.28
N GLN A 181 -16.69 47.99 3.24
CA GLN A 181 -16.48 46.65 3.82
C GLN A 181 -16.11 46.68 5.31
N LEU A 182 -15.45 47.74 5.80
CA LEU A 182 -15.11 47.91 7.21
C LEU A 182 -16.23 48.55 8.04
N LEU A 183 -16.89 49.59 7.52
CA LEU A 183 -17.95 50.37 8.20
C LEU A 183 -17.56 51.01 9.56
N GLU A 184 -16.26 51.14 9.84
CA GLU A 184 -15.72 51.71 11.09
C GLU A 184 -15.54 53.24 11.01
N PRO A 185 -15.59 53.97 12.14
CA PRO A 185 -15.45 55.43 12.15
C PRO A 185 -13.98 55.89 12.07
N LYS A 186 -13.02 55.03 12.42
CA LYS A 186 -11.58 55.32 12.41
C LYS A 186 -10.84 54.24 11.62
N VAL A 187 -10.13 54.67 10.58
CA VAL A 187 -9.55 53.78 9.58
C VAL A 187 -8.10 54.18 9.30
N THR A 188 -7.20 53.20 9.27
CA THR A 188 -5.78 53.37 8.95
C THR A 188 -5.47 52.68 7.62
N ILE A 189 -4.86 53.40 6.69
CA ILE A 189 -4.52 52.94 5.33
C ILE A 189 -3.03 52.66 5.21
N ARG A 190 -2.68 51.47 4.71
CA ARG A 190 -1.32 51.09 4.27
C ARG A 190 -1.27 51.01 2.75
N CYS A 191 -0.29 51.68 2.17
CA CYS A 191 -0.05 51.72 0.73
C CYS A 191 1.45 51.58 0.44
N ARG A 192 1.81 51.52 -0.85
CA ARG A 192 3.21 51.56 -1.29
C ARG A 192 3.73 53.00 -1.19
N LYS A 193 5.02 53.19 -0.87
CA LYS A 193 5.65 54.52 -0.71
C LYS A 193 5.47 55.46 -1.93
N GLN A 194 5.33 54.90 -3.12
CA GLN A 194 5.14 55.63 -4.38
C GLN A 194 3.72 56.21 -4.53
N ASP A 195 2.73 55.58 -3.87
CA ASP A 195 1.30 55.85 -4.10
C ASP A 195 0.70 56.82 -3.08
N ILE A 196 1.44 57.17 -2.02
CA ILE A 196 1.04 58.12 -0.96
C ILE A 196 0.32 59.37 -1.51
N PRO A 197 0.88 60.14 -2.49
CA PRO A 197 0.21 61.36 -2.97
C PRO A 197 -1.10 61.07 -3.72
N LEU A 198 -1.18 59.95 -4.44
CA LEU A 198 -2.42 59.53 -5.11
C LEU A 198 -3.47 59.14 -4.07
N VAL A 199 -3.10 58.29 -3.11
CA VAL A 199 -3.96 57.85 -2.01
C VAL A 199 -4.48 59.02 -1.19
N GLN A 200 -3.64 60.02 -0.89
CA GLN A 200 -4.06 61.22 -0.16
C GLN A 200 -5.12 62.04 -0.93
N ALA A 201 -4.95 62.21 -2.25
CA ALA A 201 -5.95 62.86 -3.09
C ALA A 201 -7.25 62.05 -3.18
N SER A 202 -7.16 60.72 -3.32
CA SER A 202 -8.30 59.80 -3.37
C SER A 202 -9.10 59.77 -2.07
N ILE A 203 -8.44 59.82 -0.90
CA ILE A 203 -9.10 59.91 0.40
C ILE A 203 -9.97 61.17 0.47
N GLN A 204 -9.46 62.33 0.05
CA GLN A 204 -10.22 63.59 0.09
C GLN A 204 -11.48 63.55 -0.80
N LYS A 205 -11.42 62.90 -1.96
CA LYS A 205 -12.59 62.67 -2.82
C LYS A 205 -13.61 61.69 -2.22
N ASN A 206 -13.14 60.62 -1.58
CA ASN A 206 -13.99 59.51 -1.13
C ASN A 206 -14.70 59.76 0.20
N ILE A 207 -14.13 60.57 1.11
CA ILE A 207 -14.78 60.93 2.38
C ILE A 207 -16.21 61.48 2.20
N PRO A 208 -16.49 62.49 1.34
CA PRO A 208 -17.86 63.00 1.18
C PRO A 208 -18.82 61.96 0.56
N ILE A 209 -18.33 61.12 -0.36
CA ILE A 209 -19.12 60.05 -0.99
C ILE A 209 -19.56 59.03 0.07
N TYR A 210 -18.62 58.57 0.89
CA TYR A 210 -18.90 57.64 1.99
C TYR A 210 -19.86 58.24 3.03
N LYS A 211 -19.65 59.50 3.43
CA LYS A 211 -20.53 60.22 4.36
C LYS A 211 -21.97 60.33 3.82
N ALA A 212 -22.15 60.59 2.52
CA ALA A 212 -23.47 60.66 1.91
C ALA A 212 -24.21 59.31 1.92
N ALA A 213 -23.48 58.20 1.71
CA ALA A 213 -24.05 56.86 1.67
C ALA A 213 -24.34 56.27 3.06
N VAL A 214 -23.37 56.32 3.98
CA VAL A 214 -23.44 55.62 5.29
C VAL A 214 -23.93 56.54 6.42
N LYS A 215 -23.93 57.87 6.21
CA LYS A 215 -24.28 58.91 7.21
C LYS A 215 -23.40 58.94 8.48
N ASN A 216 -22.33 58.16 8.52
CA ASN A 216 -21.34 58.14 9.59
C ASN A 216 -20.10 58.99 9.22
N ASN A 217 -19.46 59.58 10.23
CA ASN A 217 -18.18 60.25 10.06
C ASN A 217 -17.04 59.24 9.99
N LEU A 218 -16.13 59.46 9.03
CA LEU A 218 -14.97 58.63 8.76
C LEU A 218 -13.69 59.47 8.97
N GLU A 219 -12.88 59.10 9.96
CA GLU A 219 -11.52 59.60 10.15
C GLU A 219 -10.52 58.63 9.49
N VAL A 220 -9.81 59.10 8.45
CA VAL A 220 -8.84 58.30 7.72
C VAL A 220 -7.42 58.78 8.03
N ARG A 221 -6.53 57.87 8.41
CA ARG A 221 -5.10 58.11 8.61
C ARG A 221 -4.29 57.24 7.65
N ILE A 222 -3.16 57.74 7.17
CA ILE A 222 -2.19 56.94 6.40
C ILE A 222 -1.10 56.51 7.38
N ASP A 223 -0.78 55.21 7.41
CA ASP A 223 0.34 54.65 8.18
C ASP A 223 1.65 55.14 7.54
N GLN A 224 2.50 55.81 8.33
CA GLN A 224 3.81 56.31 7.87
C GLN A 224 4.98 55.41 8.29
N ASP A 225 4.73 54.41 9.14
CA ASP A 225 5.74 53.51 9.67
C ASP A 225 5.72 52.18 8.91
N ASN A 226 4.54 51.69 8.54
CA ASN A 226 4.33 50.40 7.88
C ASN A 226 3.77 50.56 6.46
N PHE A 227 4.65 50.44 5.46
CA PHE A 227 4.28 50.44 4.04
C PHE A 227 4.15 49.03 3.48
N LEU A 228 3.42 48.89 2.37
CA LEU A 228 3.40 47.64 1.60
C LEU A 228 4.77 47.37 0.96
N SER A 229 5.10 46.08 0.75
CA SER A 229 6.34 45.68 0.08
C SER A 229 6.47 46.37 -1.29
N PRO A 230 7.69 46.80 -1.70
CA PRO A 230 7.91 47.32 -3.05
C PRO A 230 7.61 46.32 -4.16
N ASP A 231 7.49 45.02 -3.88
CA ASP A 231 7.17 43.98 -4.86
C ASP A 231 5.68 43.95 -5.26
N VAL A 232 4.81 44.58 -4.46
CA VAL A 232 3.36 44.68 -4.73
C VAL A 232 3.12 45.63 -5.90
N SER A 233 2.39 45.17 -6.90
CA SER A 233 2.09 45.92 -8.14
C SER A 233 1.26 47.17 -7.87
N GLY A 234 0.40 47.12 -6.85
CA GLY A 234 -0.38 48.28 -6.39
C GLY A 234 -1.58 47.90 -5.53
N GLY A 235 -2.40 48.90 -5.22
CA GLY A 235 -3.54 48.77 -4.33
C GLY A 235 -3.17 48.94 -2.85
N ILE A 236 -4.10 48.59 -1.98
CA ILE A 236 -4.16 49.16 -0.62
C ILE A 236 -4.61 48.10 0.39
N GLU A 237 -4.02 48.14 1.59
CA GLU A 237 -4.56 47.44 2.76
C GLU A 237 -5.14 48.44 3.76
N ILE A 238 -6.30 48.11 4.32
CA ILE A 238 -7.06 49.00 5.18
C ILE A 238 -7.32 48.32 6.51
N TYR A 239 -7.04 49.01 7.61
CA TYR A 239 -7.14 48.51 8.97
C TYR A 239 -8.14 49.34 9.78
N ASN A 240 -8.81 48.68 10.73
CA ASN A 240 -9.53 49.38 11.80
C ASN A 240 -8.54 50.16 12.70
N GLY A 241 -9.01 51.16 13.45
CA GLY A 241 -8.19 51.92 14.41
C GLY A 241 -7.48 51.04 15.46
N ASP A 242 -8.07 49.90 15.81
CA ASP A 242 -7.50 48.87 16.70
C ASP A 242 -6.44 47.96 16.02
N GLY A 243 -6.28 48.04 14.69
CA GLY A 243 -5.40 47.16 13.90
C GLY A 243 -5.84 45.69 13.76
N LYS A 244 -6.88 45.25 14.48
CA LYS A 244 -7.35 43.85 14.54
C LYS A 244 -8.00 43.35 13.24
N ILE A 245 -8.84 44.18 12.63
CA ILE A 245 -9.54 43.85 11.37
C ILE A 245 -8.76 44.49 10.22
N LYS A 246 -8.45 43.69 9.20
CA LYS A 246 -7.80 44.14 7.96
C LYS A 246 -8.64 43.76 6.73
N VAL A 247 -8.68 44.65 5.75
CA VAL A 247 -9.19 44.41 4.40
C VAL A 247 -8.04 44.62 3.43
N SER A 248 -7.51 43.52 2.90
CA SER A 248 -6.45 43.53 1.89
C SER A 248 -7.08 43.67 0.50
N ASN A 249 -7.02 44.88 -0.07
CA ASN A 249 -7.57 45.20 -1.39
C ASN A 249 -6.43 45.58 -2.37
N THR A 250 -5.35 44.80 -2.34
CA THR A 250 -4.24 44.88 -3.31
C THR A 250 -4.63 44.24 -4.63
N LEU A 251 -3.92 44.58 -5.72
CA LEU A 251 -4.20 44.01 -7.04
C LEU A 251 -3.99 42.50 -7.07
N GLU A 252 -2.97 42.00 -6.37
CA GLU A 252 -2.64 40.59 -6.21
C GLU A 252 -3.75 39.83 -5.46
N SER A 253 -4.18 40.32 -4.29
CA SER A 253 -5.24 39.64 -3.52
C SER A 253 -6.55 39.57 -4.29
N ARG A 254 -6.88 40.60 -5.09
CA ARG A 254 -8.04 40.58 -5.98
C ARG A 254 -7.88 39.58 -7.12
N LEU A 255 -6.72 39.54 -7.77
CA LEU A 255 -6.44 38.58 -8.83
C LEU A 255 -6.55 37.16 -8.30
N ASP A 256 -5.98 36.86 -7.14
CA ASP A 256 -5.98 35.51 -6.56
C ASP A 256 -7.41 35.07 -6.17
N LEU A 257 -8.21 35.98 -5.60
CA LEU A 257 -9.64 35.74 -5.31
C LEU A 257 -10.46 35.49 -6.58
N MET A 258 -10.28 36.30 -7.62
CA MET A 258 -10.96 36.10 -8.90
C MET A 258 -10.49 34.84 -9.61
N ALA A 259 -9.19 34.53 -9.56
CA ALA A 259 -8.62 33.32 -10.13
C ALA A 259 -9.29 32.09 -9.51
N GLN A 260 -9.35 32.00 -8.17
CA GLN A 260 -10.01 30.91 -7.45
C GLN A 260 -11.46 30.70 -7.88
N GLN A 261 -12.24 31.77 -8.03
CA GLN A 261 -13.64 31.70 -8.48
C GLN A 261 -13.76 31.27 -9.95
N MET A 262 -12.84 31.73 -10.80
CA MET A 262 -12.86 31.48 -12.25
C MET A 262 -12.08 30.23 -12.67
N MET A 263 -11.40 29.52 -11.76
CA MET A 263 -10.69 28.26 -12.03
C MET A 263 -11.50 27.25 -12.86
N PRO A 264 -12.82 27.02 -12.60
CA PRO A 264 -13.61 26.09 -13.41
C PRO A 264 -13.72 26.51 -14.87
N GLU A 265 -13.91 27.82 -15.12
CA GLU A 265 -14.03 28.40 -16.47
C GLU A 265 -12.69 28.42 -17.18
N ILE A 266 -11.62 28.88 -16.52
CA ILE A 266 -10.23 28.84 -17.00
C ILE A 266 -9.86 27.42 -17.43
N ARG A 267 -10.17 26.42 -16.60
CA ARG A 267 -9.91 25.01 -16.92
C ARG A 267 -10.67 24.54 -18.17
N VAL A 268 -11.92 24.95 -18.35
CA VAL A 268 -12.73 24.59 -19.53
C VAL A 268 -12.24 25.32 -20.79
N ALA A 269 -11.82 26.58 -20.68
CA ALA A 269 -11.27 27.35 -21.79
C ALA A 269 -9.90 26.82 -22.26
N LEU A 270 -9.00 26.47 -21.33
CA LEU A 270 -7.65 25.99 -21.67
C LEU A 270 -7.61 24.51 -22.08
N PHE A 271 -8.38 23.64 -21.40
CA PHE A 271 -8.27 22.18 -21.56
C PHE A 271 -9.54 21.50 -22.09
N GLY A 272 -10.58 22.28 -22.42
CA GLY A 272 -11.86 21.79 -22.90
C GLY A 272 -12.83 21.35 -21.81
N ALA A 273 -14.10 21.25 -22.19
CA ALA A 273 -15.16 20.69 -21.35
C ALA A 273 -14.94 19.18 -21.11
N ASN A 274 -15.43 18.67 -19.98
CA ASN A 274 -15.40 17.24 -19.70
C ASN A 274 -16.51 16.53 -20.50
N PRO A 275 -16.20 15.65 -21.47
CA PRO A 275 -17.22 14.98 -22.29
C PRO A 275 -18.15 14.07 -21.47
N ASN A 276 -17.74 13.67 -20.27
CA ASN A 276 -18.55 12.83 -19.37
C ASN A 276 -19.52 13.64 -18.49
N ARG A 277 -19.43 14.98 -18.44
CA ARG A 277 -20.36 15.82 -17.67
C ARG A 277 -21.62 16.09 -18.50
N LYS A 278 -22.73 15.43 -18.14
CA LYS A 278 -24.03 15.58 -18.82
C LYS A 278 -24.93 16.67 -18.24
N PHE A 279 -24.76 17.00 -16.96
CA PHE A 279 -25.61 17.92 -16.21
C PHE A 279 -24.76 19.08 -15.65
N MET A 280 -25.35 20.27 -15.59
CA MET A 280 -24.69 21.51 -15.15
C MET A 280 -25.24 22.06 -13.82
N ASP A 281 -26.33 21.42 -13.39
CA ASP A 281 -27.12 21.49 -12.17
C ASP A 281 -26.29 21.42 -10.87
#